data_AF-A0A6G3PIN2-F1
#
_entry.id   AF-A0A6G3PIN2-F1
#
_cell.length_a   1.000
_cell.length_b   1.000
_cell.length_c   1.000
_cell.angle_alpha   90.00
_cell.angle_beta   90.00
_cell.angle_gamma   90.00
#
_symmetry.space_group_name_H-M   'P 1'
#
loop_
_entity.id
_entity.type
_entity.pdbx_description
1 polymer ?
#
loop_
_entity_poly.entity_id
_entity_poly.type
_entity_poly.pdbx_seq_one_letter_code
_entity_poly.pdbx_strand_id
1 'polypeptide(L)'
;QDAVLDVLARTRLYVLIPRMHADVPDWTAPLPTFRDPASRRTCVPVLTPGLLPPWHPEWVFRAVDLGELARSWPYDARRLAVNHGTAFAVLLDAGPR
;
A
#
# COMPACT_ATOMS: atom_id res chain seq x y z
N GLN A 1 -7.48 3.21 -15.99
CA GLN A 1 -6.56 2.73 -14.93
C GLN A 1 -5.17 2.42 -15.49
N ASP A 2 -5.01 2.05 -16.76
CA ASP A 2 -3.69 1.71 -17.33
C ASP A 2 -2.66 2.84 -17.19
N ALA A 3 -3.03 4.08 -17.55
CA ALA A 3 -2.13 5.23 -17.34
C ALA A 3 -1.74 5.45 -15.87
N VAL A 4 -2.63 5.12 -14.91
CA VAL A 4 -2.31 5.19 -13.47
C VAL A 4 -1.35 4.06 -13.10
N LEU A 5 -1.60 2.84 -13.59
CA LEU A 5 -0.72 1.71 -13.36
C LEU A 5 0.68 1.95 -13.95
N ASP A 6 0.79 2.56 -15.13
CA ASP A 6 2.06 2.92 -15.75
C ASP A 6 2.86 3.89 -14.90
N VAL A 7 2.19 4.90 -14.33
CA VAL A 7 2.82 5.85 -13.41
C VAL A 7 3.26 5.15 -12.13
N LEU A 8 2.39 4.32 -11.54
CA LEU A 8 2.71 3.59 -10.31
C LEU A 8 3.81 2.56 -10.52
N ALA A 9 3.90 1.93 -11.69
CA ALA A 9 4.96 0.98 -12.03
C ALA A 9 6.35 1.63 -12.03
N ARG A 10 6.42 2.95 -12.22
CA ARG A 10 7.66 3.74 -12.22
C ARG A 10 7.85 4.55 -10.94
N THR A 11 6.91 4.46 -10.01
CA THR A 11 6.90 5.23 -8.76
C THR A 11 7.20 4.30 -7.59
N ARG A 12 8.17 4.67 -6.75
CA ARG A 12 8.38 3.98 -5.48
C ARG A 12 7.14 4.15 -4.60
N LEU A 13 6.55 3.05 -4.15
CA LEU A 13 5.41 3.06 -3.25
C LEU A 13 5.88 2.77 -1.82
N TYR A 14 5.07 3.15 -0.84
CA TYR A 14 5.37 2.93 0.56
C TYR A 14 4.18 2.33 1.30
N VAL A 15 4.45 1.34 2.14
CA VAL A 15 3.51 0.85 3.14
C VAL A 15 3.95 1.36 4.51
N LEU A 16 3.01 1.90 5.27
CA LEU A 16 3.22 2.26 6.68
C LEU A 16 3.20 0.98 7.51
N ILE A 17 4.26 0.71 8.27
CA ILE A 17 4.33 -0.44 9.17
C ILE A 17 4.74 0.00 10.58
N PRO A 18 4.29 -0.70 11.63
CA PRO A 18 4.81 -0.49 12.97
C PRO A 18 6.32 -0.70 13.01
N ARG A 19 7.04 0.18 13.68
CA ARG A 19 8.51 0.08 13.82
C ARG A 19 8.92 -1.22 14.51
N MET A 20 8.18 -1.63 15.54
CA MET A 20 8.42 -2.90 16.24
C MET A 20 8.41 -4.11 15.30
N HIS A 21 7.66 -4.04 14.19
CA HIS A 21 7.62 -5.08 13.17
C HIS A 21 8.83 -4.98 12.22
N ALA A 22 9.25 -3.77 11.88
CA ALA A 22 10.39 -3.55 11.00
C ALA A 22 11.74 -3.92 11.64
N ASP A 23 11.83 -3.83 12.98
CA ASP A 23 13.07 -4.10 13.72
C ASP A 23 13.30 -5.61 13.99
N VAL A 24 12.40 -6.51 13.54
CA VAL A 24 12.56 -7.96 13.69
C VAL A 24 13.51 -8.51 12.61
N PRO A 25 14.67 -9.08 12.96
CA PRO A 25 15.59 -9.65 11.99
C PRO A 25 14.97 -10.77 11.18
N ASP A 26 15.32 -10.86 9.90
CA ASP A 26 14.91 -11.92 8.96
C ASP A 26 13.39 -12.10 8.80
N TRP A 27 12.60 -11.12 9.24
CA TRP A 27 11.15 -11.14 9.11
C TRP A 27 10.64 -9.91 8.36
N THR A 28 9.70 -10.13 7.45
CA THR A 28 9.03 -9.06 6.71
C THR A 28 7.56 -9.02 7.12
N ALA A 29 7.12 -7.89 7.67
CA ALA A 29 5.72 -7.71 8.02
C ALA A 29 4.80 -7.97 6.82
N PRO A 30 3.70 -8.72 6.99
CA PRO A 30 2.67 -8.85 5.96
C PRO A 30 2.20 -7.48 5.47
N LEU A 31 1.69 -7.41 4.24
CA LEU A 31 1.07 -6.18 3.74
C LEU A 31 -0.09 -5.78 4.66
N PRO A 32 -0.14 -4.53 5.14
CA PRO A 32 -1.27 -4.09 5.94
C PRO A 32 -2.55 -4.15 5.11
N THR A 33 -3.66 -4.43 5.75
CA THR A 33 -4.99 -4.37 5.13
C THR A 33 -5.93 -3.55 5.99
N PHE A 34 -6.90 -2.90 5.36
CA PHE A 34 -8.01 -2.26 6.04
C PHE A 34 -9.31 -2.49 5.26
N ARG A 35 -10.44 -2.39 5.95
CA ARG A 35 -11.75 -2.43 5.33
C ARG A 35 -12.18 -1.01 4.98
N ASP A 36 -12.26 -0.71 3.69
CA ASP A 36 -12.70 0.60 3.22
C ASP A 36 -14.16 0.85 3.63
N PRO A 37 -14.47 1.92 4.38
CA PRO A 37 -15.82 2.14 4.89
C PRO A 37 -16.84 2.39 3.78
N ALA A 38 -16.41 2.99 2.65
CA ALA A 38 -17.30 3.32 1.53
C ALA A 38 -17.66 2.08 0.69
N SER A 39 -16.67 1.32 0.25
CA SER A 39 -16.88 0.14 -0.61
C SER A 39 -17.05 -1.17 0.16
N ARG A 40 -16.78 -1.17 1.47
CA ARG A 40 -16.77 -2.35 2.36
C ARG A 40 -15.80 -3.45 1.94
N ARG A 41 -14.91 -3.18 0.97
CA ARG A 41 -13.88 -4.10 0.46
C ARG A 41 -12.60 -4.02 1.29
N THR A 42 -11.88 -5.12 1.36
CA THR A 42 -10.53 -5.16 1.93
C THR A 42 -9.53 -4.59 0.92
N CYS A 43 -8.71 -3.67 1.38
CA CYS A 43 -7.74 -2.93 0.58
C CYS A 43 -6.34 -3.01 1.19
N VAL A 44 -5.32 -3.03 0.34
CA VAL A 44 -3.92 -2.77 0.74
C VAL A 44 -3.65 -1.27 0.58
N PRO A 45 -3.33 -0.53 1.66
CA PRO A 45 -3.00 0.89 1.57
C PRO A 45 -1.54 1.07 1.13
N VAL A 46 -1.32 1.99 0.19
CA VAL A 46 0.02 2.44 -0.20
C VAL A 46 0.06 3.96 -0.35
N LEU A 47 1.22 4.55 -0.13
CA LEU A 47 1.49 5.97 -0.28
C LEU A 47 2.50 6.20 -1.40
N THR A 48 2.32 7.29 -2.15
CA THR A 48 3.36 7.82 -3.04
C THR A 48 4.33 8.71 -2.25
N PRO A 49 5.56 8.96 -2.74
CA PRO A 49 6.59 9.67 -1.97
C PRO A 49 6.15 11.06 -1.47
N GLY A 50 5.34 11.77 -2.27
CA GLY A 50 4.86 13.11 -1.94
C GLY A 50 3.79 13.18 -0.86
N LEU A 51 3.17 12.05 -0.48
CA LEU A 51 2.09 11.99 0.51
C LEU A 51 2.43 11.10 1.71
N LEU A 52 3.71 10.95 2.03
CA LEU A 52 4.10 10.36 3.31
C LEU A 52 3.65 11.30 4.45
N PRO A 53 2.95 10.80 5.49
CA PRO A 53 2.60 11.62 6.63
C PRO A 53 3.85 12.06 7.41
N PRO A 54 3.71 13.05 8.30
CA PRO A 54 4.79 13.45 9.20
C PRO A 54 5.38 12.26 9.94
N TRP A 55 6.68 12.35 10.23
CA TRP A 55 7.39 11.32 10.97
C TRP A 55 6.72 11.04 12.32
N HIS A 56 6.71 9.76 12.71
CA HIS A 56 6.24 9.29 14.01
C HIS A 56 7.21 8.22 14.53
N PRO A 57 7.57 8.22 15.83
CA PRO A 57 8.57 7.30 16.38
C PRO A 57 8.20 5.82 16.25
N GLU A 58 6.90 5.52 16.26
CA GLU A 58 6.39 4.14 16.22
C GLU A 58 6.17 3.60 14.81
N TRP A 59 6.40 4.39 13.77
CA TRP A 59 6.11 3.98 12.39
C TRP A 59 7.34 4.09 11.50
N VAL A 60 7.40 3.22 10.50
CA VAL A 60 8.35 3.35 9.39
C VAL A 60 7.63 3.12 8.07
N PHE A 61 8.24 3.63 6.99
CA PHE A 61 7.74 3.44 5.63
C PHE A 61 8.59 2.41 4.93
N ARG A 62 8.05 1.20 4.73
CA ARG A 62 8.70 0.20 3.89
C ARG A 62 8.42 0.53 2.45
N ALA A 63 9.49 0.69 1.69
CA ALA A 63 9.41 1.01 0.28
C ALA A 63 9.22 -0.27 -0.54
N VAL A 64 8.21 -0.29 -1.41
CA VAL A 64 7.77 -1.43 -2.23
C VAL A 64 7.56 -1.00 -3.68
N ASP A 65 7.44 -1.96 -4.59
CA ASP A 65 7.01 -1.75 -5.97
C ASP A 65 5.76 -2.59 -6.31
N LEU A 66 5.15 -2.35 -7.48
CA LEU A 66 3.97 -3.10 -7.91
C LEU A 66 4.23 -4.60 -8.09
N GLY A 67 5.45 -4.99 -8.46
CA GLY A 67 5.82 -6.39 -8.62
C GLY A 67 5.89 -7.12 -7.27
N GLU A 68 6.45 -6.49 -6.25
CA GLU A 68 6.47 -6.99 -4.87
C GLU A 68 5.06 -7.11 -4.31
N LEU A 69 4.22 -6.08 -4.51
CA LEU A 69 2.81 -6.11 -4.12
C LEU A 69 2.08 -7.28 -4.78
N ALA A 70 2.28 -7.50 -6.08
CA ALA A 70 1.66 -8.61 -6.80
C ALA A 70 2.07 -9.99 -6.24
N ARG A 71 3.34 -10.16 -5.83
CA ARG A 71 3.86 -11.41 -5.25
C ARG A 71 3.38 -11.67 -3.82
N SER A 72 3.16 -10.62 -3.05
CA SER A 72 2.81 -10.70 -1.61
C SER A 72 1.34 -10.40 -1.33
N TRP A 73 0.52 -10.32 -2.38
CA TRP A 73 -0.85 -9.84 -2.32
C TRP A 73 -1.72 -10.69 -1.35
N PRO A 74 -2.40 -10.08 -0.37
CA PRO A 74 -3.27 -10.82 0.54
C PRO A 74 -4.48 -11.42 -0.20
N TYR A 75 -4.82 -12.67 0.12
CA TYR A 75 -5.88 -13.42 -0.57
C TYR A 75 -7.26 -12.74 -0.50
N ASP A 76 -7.57 -12.09 0.62
CA ASP A 76 -8.85 -11.42 0.89
C ASP A 76 -8.89 -9.96 0.39
N ALA A 77 -7.72 -9.36 0.09
CA ALA A 77 -7.63 -8.03 -0.45
C ALA A 77 -8.02 -8.01 -1.93
N ARG A 78 -8.94 -7.12 -2.31
CA ARG A 78 -9.41 -6.99 -3.70
C ARG A 78 -8.94 -5.71 -4.38
N ARG A 79 -8.35 -4.79 -3.62
CA ARG A 79 -7.96 -3.47 -4.12
C ARG A 79 -6.65 -2.95 -3.55
N LEU A 80 -5.90 -2.22 -4.38
CA LEU A 80 -4.84 -1.32 -3.96
C LEU A 80 -5.43 0.06 -3.71
N ALA A 81 -5.26 0.57 -2.50
CA ALA A 81 -5.73 1.87 -2.07
C ALA A 81 -4.56 2.85 -2.00
N VAL A 82 -4.31 3.53 -3.10
CA VAL A 82 -3.23 4.50 -3.23
C VAL A 82 -3.68 5.81 -2.60
N ASN A 83 -2.90 6.35 -1.66
CA ASN A 83 -3.12 7.66 -1.02
C ASN A 83 -4.52 7.82 -0.40
N HIS A 84 -5.08 6.72 0.13
CA HIS A 84 -6.43 6.69 0.68
C HIS A 84 -6.61 7.72 1.81
N GLY A 85 -7.78 8.35 1.86
CA GLY A 85 -8.06 9.44 2.81
C GLY A 85 -7.56 10.83 2.37
N THR A 86 -6.93 10.94 1.19
CA THR A 86 -6.47 12.22 0.63
C THR A 86 -7.24 12.62 -0.63
N ALA A 87 -7.09 13.87 -1.08
CA ALA A 87 -7.66 14.34 -2.35
C ALA A 87 -7.07 13.65 -3.59
N PHE A 88 -5.96 12.92 -3.45
CA PHE A 88 -5.28 12.18 -4.52
C PHE A 88 -5.52 10.66 -4.42
N ALA A 89 -6.55 10.24 -3.70
CA ALA A 89 -6.86 8.84 -3.50
C ALA A 89 -7.25 8.14 -4.82
N VAL A 90 -6.68 6.97 -5.06
CA VAL A 90 -7.06 6.10 -6.18
C VAL A 90 -7.24 4.66 -5.68
N LEU A 91 -8.35 4.04 -6.07
CA LEU A 91 -8.61 2.63 -5.85
C LEU A 91 -8.38 1.85 -7.15
N LEU A 92 -7.51 0.85 -7.10
CA LEU A 92 -7.22 -0.05 -8.23
C LEU A 92 -7.64 -1.47 -7.86
N ASP A 93 -8.33 -2.17 -8.75
CA ASP A 93 -8.69 -3.57 -8.51
C ASP A 93 -7.45 -4.46 -8.74
N ALA A 94 -7.28 -5.49 -7.89
CA ALA A 94 -6.10 -6.34 -7.85
C ALA A 94 -6.24 -7.63 -8.70
N GLY A 95 -7.11 -7.61 -9.71
CA GLY A 95 -7.37 -8.75 -10.58
C GLY A 95 -7.32 -8.35 -12.07
N PRO A 96 -7.23 -9.34 -12.97
CA PRO A 96 -7.35 -9.09 -14.40
C PRO A 96 -8.69 -8.41 -14.70
N ARG A 97 -8.68 -7.58 -15.74
CA ARG A 97 -9.89 -6.98 -16.30
C ARG A 97 -10.70 -7.99 -17.10
#